data_AF-A0A519H7E1-F1
#
_entry.id   AF-A0A519H7E1-F1
#
_cell.length_a   1.000
_cell.length_b   1.000
_cell.length_c   1.000
_cell.angle_alpha   90.00
_cell.angle_beta   90.00
_cell.angle_gamma   90.00
#
_symmetry.space_group_name_H-M   'P 1'
#
loop_
_entity.id
_entity.type
_entity.pdbx_description
1 polymer ?
#
loop_
_entity_poly.entity_id
_entity_poly.type
_entity_poly.pdbx_seq_one_letter_code
_entity_poly.pdbx_strand_id
1 'polypeptide(L)'
;MPGLGVALARPLSLEVSVTLSNNEEMLFTTKVPSVEGAIILKAYAWRNRHAMKDGIDLHSLFRIVEAHSVEDIGGWQLDTTPARGARRDVGQVLHPFADGWEARPPQMVSFDYRQVIASIRTRVARPT
;
A
#
# COMPACT_ATOMS: atom_id res chain seq x y z
N MET A 1 -13.51 4.89 9.23
CA MET A 1 -12.04 4.96 9.14
C MET A 1 -11.65 5.94 8.05
N PRO A 2 -10.72 6.88 8.32
CA PRO A 2 -10.13 7.71 7.26
C PRO A 2 -9.57 6.84 6.13
N GLY A 3 -9.70 7.30 4.88
CA GLY A 3 -9.20 6.57 3.71
C GLY A 3 -10.09 5.44 3.19
N LEU A 4 -11.10 4.98 3.94
CA LEU A 4 -11.99 3.89 3.50
C LEU A 4 -12.77 4.26 2.23
N GLY A 5 -13.28 5.49 2.15
CA GLY A 5 -13.98 5.96 0.94
C GLY A 5 -13.10 5.95 -0.31
N VAL A 6 -11.80 6.24 -0.16
CA VAL A 6 -10.85 6.20 -1.29
C VAL A 6 -10.46 4.77 -1.63
N ALA A 7 -10.23 3.92 -0.62
CA ALA A 7 -9.91 2.52 -0.82
C ALA A 7 -11.03 1.73 -1.53
N LEU A 8 -12.28 2.14 -1.34
CA LEU A 8 -13.46 1.53 -1.96
C LEU A 8 -13.89 2.21 -3.27
N ALA A 9 -13.28 3.34 -3.66
CA ALA A 9 -13.71 4.09 -4.84
C ALA A 9 -13.40 3.37 -6.16
N ARG A 10 -12.31 2.60 -6.21
CA ARG A 10 -11.86 1.88 -7.41
C ARG A 10 -11.41 0.45 -7.03
N PRO A 11 -12.36 -0.44 -6.70
CA PRO A 11 -12.01 -1.80 -6.29
C PRO A 11 -11.53 -2.63 -7.49
N LEU A 12 -10.59 -3.53 -7.23
CA LEU A 12 -10.19 -4.59 -8.17
C LEU A 12 -11.10 -5.80 -7.95
N SER A 13 -11.47 -6.48 -9.04
CA SER A 13 -12.20 -7.75 -8.98
C SER A 13 -11.20 -8.88 -9.13
N LEU A 14 -11.20 -9.80 -8.17
CA LEU A 14 -10.33 -10.98 -8.17
C LEU A 14 -11.20 -12.22 -8.35
N GLU A 15 -10.82 -13.08 -9.28
CA GLU A 15 -11.27 -14.46 -9.32
C GLU A 15 -10.42 -15.26 -8.34
N VAL A 16 -11.08 -15.93 -7.41
CA VAL A 16 -10.44 -16.66 -6.33
C VAL A 16 -10.80 -18.12 -6.47
N SER A 17 -9.77 -18.95 -6.56
CA SER A 17 -9.87 -20.40 -6.37
C SER A 17 -9.34 -20.75 -4.99
N VAL A 18 -10.17 -21.39 -4.17
CA VAL A 18 -9.77 -21.91 -2.86
C VAL A 18 -10.01 -23.40 -2.79
N THR A 19 -9.02 -24.13 -2.26
CA THR A 19 -9.19 -25.52 -1.85
C THR A 19 -9.58 -25.53 -0.37
N LEU A 20 -10.76 -26.06 -0.08
CA LEU A 20 -11.30 -26.21 1.26
C LEU A 20 -10.61 -27.36 2.00
N SER A 21 -10.73 -27.41 3.32
CA SER A 21 -10.09 -28.45 4.15
C SER A 21 -10.60 -29.87 3.88
N ASN A 22 -11.76 -30.01 3.25
CA ASN A 22 -12.33 -31.26 2.76
C ASN A 22 -11.89 -31.61 1.32
N ASN A 23 -10.90 -30.89 0.78
CA ASN A 23 -10.41 -30.98 -0.61
C ASN A 23 -11.42 -30.56 -1.69
N GLU A 24 -12.55 -29.95 -1.33
CA GLU A 24 -13.43 -29.35 -2.34
C GLU A 24 -12.83 -28.05 -2.87
N GLU A 25 -12.99 -27.82 -4.17
CA GLU A 25 -12.63 -26.54 -4.80
C GLU A 25 -13.83 -25.61 -4.80
N MET A 26 -13.61 -24.35 -4.43
CA MET A 26 -14.60 -23.29 -4.52
C MET A 26 -14.03 -22.13 -5.34
N LEU A 27 -14.81 -21.72 -6.35
CA LEU A 27 -14.53 -20.57 -7.19
C LEU A 27 -15.50 -19.45 -6.84
N PHE A 28 -14.98 -18.26 -6.57
CA PHE A 28 -15.81 -17.08 -6.37
C PHE A 28 -15.08 -15.81 -6.82
N THR A 29 -15.85 -14.77 -7.14
CA THR A 29 -15.31 -13.44 -7.40
C THR A 29 -15.45 -12.58 -6.16
N THR A 30 -14.40 -11.86 -5.80
CA THR A 30 -14.42 -10.89 -4.70
C THR A 30 -13.85 -9.54 -5.11
N LYS A 31 -14.23 -8.49 -4.38
CA LYS A 31 -13.71 -7.13 -4.58
C LYS A 31 -12.71 -6.80 -3.51
N VAL A 32 -11.56 -6.28 -3.92
CA VAL A 32 -10.51 -5.79 -3.03
C VAL A 32 -10.20 -4.33 -3.34
N PRO A 33 -9.59 -3.56 -2.41
CA PRO A 33 -9.07 -2.24 -2.75
C PRO A 33 -8.06 -2.31 -3.91
N SER A 34 -7.96 -1.24 -4.68
CA SER A 34 -6.79 -1.04 -5.54
C SER A 34 -5.50 -1.03 -4.72
N VAL A 35 -4.35 -1.22 -5.37
CA VAL A 35 -3.05 -1.19 -4.68
C VAL A 35 -2.82 0.17 -4.02
N GLU A 36 -3.16 1.26 -4.73
CA GLU A 36 -3.17 2.62 -4.15
C GLU A 36 -4.09 2.70 -2.92
N GLY A 37 -5.32 2.19 -3.02
CA GLY A 37 -6.28 2.18 -1.93
C GLY A 37 -5.76 1.43 -0.70
N ALA A 38 -5.12 0.29 -0.91
CA ALA A 38 -4.50 -0.50 0.14
C ALA A 38 -3.35 0.27 0.83
N ILE A 39 -2.48 0.93 0.06
CA ILE A 39 -1.40 1.77 0.60
C ILE A 39 -1.94 2.93 1.43
N ILE A 40 -3.01 3.59 0.95
CA ILE A 40 -3.68 4.67 1.71
C ILE A 40 -4.17 4.15 3.07
N LEU A 41 -4.81 2.97 3.11
CA LEU A 41 -5.25 2.36 4.36
C LEU A 41 -4.09 2.03 5.30
N LYS A 42 -2.98 1.51 4.76
CA LYS A 42 -1.77 1.20 5.56
C LYS A 42 -1.09 2.45 6.07
N ALA A 43 -1.05 3.54 5.31
CA ALA A 43 -0.54 4.82 5.78
C ALA A 43 -1.36 5.35 6.97
N TYR A 44 -2.70 5.35 6.87
CA TYR A 44 -3.54 5.77 8.00
C TYR A 44 -3.44 4.83 9.20
N ALA A 45 -3.27 3.53 8.99
CA ALA A 45 -3.01 2.58 10.08
C ALA A 45 -1.69 2.91 10.77
N TRP A 46 -0.60 3.07 10.01
CA TRP A 46 0.73 3.42 10.52
C TRP A 46 0.68 4.69 11.38
N ARG A 47 0.04 5.75 10.88
CA ARG A 47 -0.11 7.03 11.60
C ARG A 47 -0.62 6.88 13.03
N ASN A 48 -1.50 5.90 13.27
CA ASN A 48 -2.09 5.67 14.59
C ASN A 48 -1.31 4.68 15.44
N ARG A 49 -0.81 3.59 14.85
CA ARG A 49 -0.31 2.43 15.63
C ARG A 49 1.18 2.13 15.51
N HIS A 50 1.85 2.67 14.49
CA HIS A 50 3.29 2.49 14.26
C HIS A 50 3.76 1.02 14.32
N ALA A 51 2.96 0.09 13.80
CA ALA A 51 3.24 -1.34 13.91
C ALA A 51 4.15 -1.83 12.78
N MET A 52 5.17 -2.64 13.09
CA MET A 52 6.11 -3.18 12.09
C MET A 52 5.41 -3.94 10.95
N LYS A 53 4.26 -4.56 11.24
CA LYS A 53 3.42 -5.23 10.24
C LYS A 53 3.02 -4.31 9.09
N ASP A 54 2.79 -3.02 9.34
CA ASP A 54 2.45 -2.06 8.29
C ASP A 54 3.62 -1.86 7.31
N GLY A 55 4.87 -1.94 7.79
CA GLY A 55 6.06 -1.88 6.94
C GLY A 55 6.22 -3.11 6.03
N ILE A 56 5.92 -4.31 6.54
CA ILE A 56 5.88 -5.55 5.74
C ILE A 56 4.80 -5.45 4.66
N ASP A 57 3.62 -4.95 5.05
CA ASP A 57 2.50 -4.76 4.14
C ASP A 57 2.85 -3.74 3.05
N LEU A 58 3.47 -2.60 3.41
CA LEU A 58 3.93 -1.59 2.45
C LEU A 58 5.00 -2.12 1.49
N HIS A 59 5.98 -2.88 1.98
CA HIS A 59 6.97 -3.56 1.13
C HIS A 59 6.28 -4.45 0.09
N SER A 60 5.34 -5.29 0.52
CA SER A 60 4.63 -6.20 -0.36
C SER A 60 3.80 -5.43 -1.40
N LEU A 61 3.11 -4.37 -0.99
CA LEU A 61 2.30 -3.53 -1.89
C LEU A 61 3.16 -2.78 -2.91
N PHE A 62 4.30 -2.21 -2.51
CA PHE A 62 5.19 -1.52 -3.46
C PHE A 62 5.82 -2.48 -4.47
N ARG A 63 6.11 -3.73 -4.09
CA ARG A 63 6.53 -4.75 -5.07
C ARG A 63 5.45 -5.04 -6.11
N ILE A 64 4.17 -4.99 -5.75
CA ILE A 64 3.07 -5.10 -6.73
C ILE A 64 3.08 -3.89 -7.68
N VAL A 65 3.30 -2.68 -7.16
CA VAL A 65 3.41 -1.46 -7.99
C VAL A 65 4.56 -1.56 -9.00
N GLU A 66 5.68 -2.18 -8.62
CA GLU A 66 6.83 -2.38 -9.50
C GLU A 66 6.61 -3.46 -10.56
N ALA A 67 5.87 -4.51 -10.22
CA ALA A 67 5.74 -5.71 -11.06
C ALA A 67 4.57 -5.66 -12.06
N HIS A 68 3.62 -4.74 -11.89
CA HIS A 68 2.37 -4.72 -12.66
C HIS A 68 2.13 -3.37 -13.35
N SER A 69 1.35 -3.38 -14.43
CA SER A 69 0.98 -2.15 -15.13
C SER A 69 0.08 -1.26 -14.27
N VAL A 70 0.00 0.03 -14.60
CA VAL A 70 -0.84 1.00 -13.89
C VAL A 70 -2.31 0.60 -13.96
N GLU A 71 -2.74 0.02 -15.08
CA GLU A 71 -4.08 -0.47 -15.33
C GLU A 71 -4.41 -1.66 -14.43
N ASP A 72 -3.52 -2.64 -14.34
CA ASP A 72 -3.71 -3.87 -13.55
C ASP A 72 -3.87 -3.58 -12.05
N ILE A 73 -3.23 -2.53 -11.55
CA ILE A 73 -3.25 -2.16 -10.12
C ILE A 73 -4.34 -1.14 -9.75
N GLY A 74 -5.21 -0.79 -10.70
CA GLY A 74 -6.38 0.06 -10.45
C GLY A 74 -6.15 1.56 -10.68
N GLY A 75 -5.17 1.92 -11.51
CA GLY A 75 -4.90 3.29 -11.96
C GLY A 75 -4.19 4.15 -10.93
N TRP A 76 -2.91 3.82 -10.68
CA TRP A 76 -1.96 4.50 -9.79
C TRP A 76 -1.87 6.01 -10.01
N GLN A 77 -1.92 6.76 -8.91
CA GLN A 77 -1.87 8.23 -8.90
C GLN A 77 -1.18 8.79 -7.64
N LEU A 78 -0.56 7.96 -6.78
CA LEU A 78 0.13 8.46 -5.58
C LEU A 78 1.37 9.31 -5.89
N ASP A 79 1.89 9.25 -7.11
CA ASP A 79 2.99 10.07 -7.65
C ASP A 79 2.51 11.38 -8.31
N THR A 80 1.18 11.60 -8.41
CA THR A 80 0.63 12.78 -9.06
C THR A 80 0.88 14.06 -8.26
N THR A 81 1.40 15.08 -8.92
CA THR A 81 1.73 16.39 -8.34
C THR A 81 0.87 17.50 -8.98
N PRO A 82 0.26 18.42 -8.19
CA PRO A 82 0.29 18.46 -6.73
C PRO A 82 -0.61 17.39 -6.11
N ALA A 83 -0.14 16.76 -5.02
CA ALA A 83 -0.92 15.79 -4.26
C ALA A 83 -2.11 16.49 -3.58
N ARG A 84 -3.28 15.84 -3.59
CA ARG A 84 -4.54 16.38 -3.02
C ARG A 84 -5.28 15.32 -2.20
N GLY A 85 -6.09 15.78 -1.24
CA GLY A 85 -6.93 14.92 -0.39
C GLY A 85 -6.12 13.79 0.27
N ALA A 86 -6.65 12.57 0.24
CA ALA A 86 -6.01 11.41 0.85
C ALA A 86 -4.59 11.14 0.31
N ARG A 87 -4.27 11.49 -0.94
CA ARG A 87 -2.91 11.31 -1.48
C ARG A 87 -1.92 12.27 -0.84
N ARG A 88 -2.35 13.50 -0.56
CA ARG A 88 -1.55 14.46 0.22
C ARG A 88 -1.31 13.93 1.63
N ASP A 89 -2.36 13.42 2.28
CA ASP A 89 -2.24 12.83 3.63
C ASP A 89 -1.26 11.65 3.65
N VAL A 90 -1.30 10.78 2.62
CA VAL A 90 -0.33 9.69 2.47
C VAL A 90 1.08 10.22 2.36
N GLY A 91 1.33 11.25 1.53
CA GLY A 91 2.64 11.89 1.45
C GLY A 91 3.10 12.44 2.81
N GLN A 92 2.20 13.06 3.58
CA GLN A 92 2.49 13.58 4.92
C GLN A 92 2.79 12.50 5.96
N VAL A 93 2.35 11.25 5.73
CA VAL A 93 2.63 10.14 6.64
C VAL A 93 3.85 9.33 6.20
N LEU A 94 3.93 8.98 4.91
CA LEU A 94 4.93 8.04 4.41
C LEU A 94 6.31 8.66 4.24
N HIS A 95 6.44 9.95 3.90
CA HIS A 95 7.76 10.59 3.83
C HIS A 95 8.43 10.65 5.22
N PRO A 96 7.77 11.10 6.31
CA PRO A 96 8.36 11.02 7.64
C PRO A 96 8.65 9.59 8.12
N PHE A 97 7.84 8.61 7.72
CA PHE A 97 8.13 7.19 7.96
C PHE A 97 9.45 6.77 7.29
N ALA A 98 9.64 7.11 6.02
CA ALA A 98 10.84 6.78 5.27
C ALA A 98 12.08 7.49 5.86
N ASP A 99 11.95 8.76 6.24
CA ASP A 99 13.02 9.53 6.91
C ASP A 99 13.38 8.91 8.26
N GLY A 100 12.37 8.49 9.05
CA GLY A 100 12.58 7.81 10.33
C GLY A 100 13.31 6.49 10.19
N TRP A 101 12.97 5.68 9.17
CA TRP A 101 13.62 4.40 8.89
C TRP A 101 15.01 4.56 8.27
N GLU A 102 15.27 5.62 7.53
CA GLU A 102 16.62 5.92 7.05
C GLU A 102 17.53 6.32 8.22
N ALA A 103 17.05 7.21 9.10
CA ALA A 103 17.81 7.66 10.25
C ALA A 103 18.00 6.57 11.31
N ARG A 104 16.98 5.71 11.49
CA ARG A 104 16.98 4.59 12.42
C ARG A 104 16.39 3.35 11.74
N PRO A 105 17.25 2.56 11.07
CA PRO A 105 16.81 1.33 10.43
C PRO A 105 16.02 0.42 11.36
N PRO A 106 14.92 -0.20 10.89
CA PRO A 106 14.18 -1.14 11.70
C PRO A 106 15.05 -2.35 12.03
N GLN A 107 15.08 -2.75 13.31
CA GLN A 107 15.83 -3.93 13.75
C GLN A 107 15.03 -5.20 13.41
N MET A 108 15.74 -6.26 13.01
CA MET A 108 15.18 -7.61 12.82
C MET A 108 13.95 -7.67 11.88
N VAL A 109 14.10 -7.13 10.67
CA VAL A 109 13.09 -7.30 9.60
C VAL A 109 13.50 -8.39 8.62
N SER A 110 12.53 -9.19 8.15
CA SER A 110 12.73 -10.26 7.18
C SER A 110 12.63 -9.82 5.72
N PHE A 111 12.53 -8.51 5.47
CA PHE A 111 12.33 -7.92 4.14
C PHE A 111 13.27 -6.73 3.93
N ASP A 112 13.42 -6.29 2.67
CA ASP A 112 14.28 -5.16 2.33
C ASP A 112 13.58 -3.83 2.63
N TYR A 113 13.85 -3.29 3.82
CA TYR A 113 13.30 -1.98 4.23
C TYR A 113 13.81 -0.82 3.36
N ARG A 114 14.98 -0.95 2.71
CA ARG A 114 15.51 0.11 1.84
C ARG A 114 14.69 0.24 0.57
N GLN A 115 14.19 -0.89 0.04
CA GLN A 115 13.24 -0.87 -1.06
C GLN A 115 11.97 -0.08 -0.71
N VAL A 116 11.48 -0.18 0.53
CA VAL A 116 10.31 0.61 0.99
C VAL A 116 10.63 2.11 0.98
N ILE A 117 11.78 2.50 1.54
CA ILE A 117 12.22 3.90 1.54
C ILE A 117 12.33 4.43 0.10
N ALA A 118 12.98 3.68 -0.78
CA ALA A 118 13.14 4.05 -2.18
C ALA A 118 11.79 4.16 -2.91
N SER A 119 10.88 3.22 -2.66
CA SER A 119 9.54 3.21 -3.25
C SER A 119 8.72 4.42 -2.81
N ILE A 120 8.76 4.79 -1.52
CA ILE A 120 8.08 5.99 -1.03
C ILE A 120 8.63 7.24 -1.72
N ARG A 121 9.95 7.35 -1.85
CA ARG A 121 10.59 8.52 -2.48
C ARG A 121 10.26 8.69 -3.95
N THR A 122 10.07 7.59 -4.66
CA THR A 122 9.91 7.58 -6.12
C THR A 122 8.47 7.45 -6.58
N ARG A 123 7.61 6.81 -5.78
CA ARG A 123 6.22 6.48 -6.14
C ARG A 123 5.18 7.28 -5.36
N VAL A 124 5.58 8.05 -4.35
CA VAL A 124 4.66 8.89 -3.56
C VAL A 124 5.09 10.35 -3.68
N ALA A 125 4.21 11.18 -4.24
CA ALA A 125 4.42 12.61 -4.36
C ALA A 125 4.70 13.24 -2.99
N ARG A 126 5.72 14.11 -2.93
CA ARG A 126 5.99 14.87 -1.70
C ARG A 126 4.87 15.87 -1.46
N PRO A 127 4.35 15.96 -0.23
CA PRO A 127 3.37 16.97 0.10
C PRO A 127 4.03 18.36 0.03
N THR A 128 3.46 19.25 -0.78
CA THR A 128 3.76 20.69 -0.79
C THR A 128 3.10 21.41 0.36
#